data_AF-A0A947RNW2-F1
#
_entry.id   AF-A0A947RNW2-F1
#
_cell.length_a   1.000
_cell.length_b   1.000
_cell.length_c   1.000
_cell.angle_alpha   90.00
_cell.angle_beta   90.00
_cell.angle_gamma   90.00
#
_symmetry.space_group_name_H-M   'P 1'
#
loop_
_entity.id
_entity.type
_entity.pdbx_description
1 polymer ?
#
loop_
_entity_poly.entity_id
_entity_poly.type
_entity_poly.pdbx_seq_one_letter_code
_entity_poly.pdbx_strand_id
1 'polypeptide(L)'
;MNGILHHIQNTTSTQNEARRLLEKGVAKLGDAVIADVQTRGRGRFGRTWISPNGGLYATFIMRPESLLSLKAGLALVRVLGRAGVSACLKWPNDVMIGDRKIAGVLIETTGTLSLVGIGLNLMSAPLDAATCVSAHIQRVDRYEWVHEIGSELMAMSEEGFDLDAYRAACLTLGHLVRLEGVGDNAVIEGMATDVDNLGRLSVMTADGTRMISSGECFHLRTNKSAVDLQTKKDYFQTRDHGTREIAMTSILEQAIHLETSAEKTYRDAAQATSDSGAAKILGLLADEESDHAKRLRGMGDVSRFQAPDLIQSAKMWIRGAVEGGASAISLDANLLDVLQRAMTVEQMTESFYREHAQSTKDDAVRDLFLRLADAERNHFLLVGSLIEHFNRPNEWVESAEFGHRDEY
;
A
#
# COMPACT_ATOMS: atom_id res chain seq x y z
N MET A 1 15.61 -13.09 -20.87
CA MET A 1 15.68 -14.48 -20.34
C MET A 1 16.36 -15.37 -21.38
N ASN A 2 17.31 -16.21 -20.98
CA ASN A 2 18.09 -17.04 -21.93
C ASN A 2 17.56 -18.48 -22.13
N GLY A 3 16.47 -18.86 -21.45
CA GLY A 3 15.86 -20.18 -21.59
C GLY A 3 14.86 -20.27 -22.74
N ILE A 4 14.37 -21.50 -22.98
CA ILE A 4 13.42 -21.82 -24.04
C ILE A 4 12.01 -21.45 -23.58
N LEU A 5 11.23 -20.83 -24.48
CA LEU A 5 9.80 -20.61 -24.30
C LEU A 5 9.01 -21.75 -24.96
N HIS A 6 8.37 -22.58 -24.15
CA HIS A 6 7.53 -23.69 -24.59
C HIS A 6 6.09 -23.20 -24.76
N HIS A 7 5.61 -23.11 -26.01
CA HIS A 7 4.25 -22.65 -26.30
C HIS A 7 3.28 -23.81 -26.47
N ILE A 8 2.15 -23.73 -25.78
CA ILE A 8 1.11 -24.77 -25.70
C ILE A 8 -0.23 -24.15 -26.07
N GLN A 9 -0.94 -24.69 -27.07
CA GLN A 9 -2.21 -24.10 -27.49
C GLN A 9 -3.30 -24.25 -26.41
N ASN A 10 -3.47 -25.44 -25.83
CA ASN A 10 -4.47 -25.70 -24.82
C ASN A 10 -3.89 -26.61 -23.73
N THR A 11 -4.07 -26.22 -22.47
CA THR A 11 -3.65 -27.02 -21.32
C THR A 11 -4.64 -26.93 -20.16
N THR A 12 -4.50 -27.81 -19.18
CA THR A 12 -5.23 -27.66 -17.90
C THR A 12 -4.67 -26.49 -17.11
N SER A 13 -3.34 -26.40 -16.99
CA SER A 13 -2.63 -25.28 -16.39
C SER A 13 -1.19 -25.23 -16.88
N THR A 14 -0.66 -24.04 -17.14
CA THR A 14 0.76 -23.84 -17.47
C THR A 14 1.69 -24.38 -16.39
N GLN A 15 1.28 -24.33 -15.11
CA GLN A 15 2.06 -24.93 -14.02
C GLN A 15 2.09 -26.47 -14.07
N ASN A 16 0.99 -27.11 -14.45
CA ASN A 16 0.97 -28.57 -14.65
C ASN A 16 1.87 -28.96 -15.82
N GLU A 17 1.83 -28.16 -16.88
CA GLU A 17 2.61 -28.41 -18.07
C GLU A 17 4.11 -28.18 -17.85
N ALA A 18 4.48 -27.15 -17.10
CA ALA A 18 5.86 -26.94 -16.66
C ALA A 18 6.37 -28.13 -15.83
N ARG A 19 5.59 -28.62 -14.87
CA ARG A 19 5.92 -29.84 -14.09
C ARG A 19 6.11 -31.06 -14.99
N ARG A 20 5.18 -31.28 -15.92
CA ARG A 20 5.23 -32.40 -16.87
C ARG A 20 6.47 -32.33 -17.79
N LEU A 21 6.84 -31.13 -18.25
CA LEU A 21 8.02 -30.95 -19.11
C LEU A 21 9.32 -31.12 -18.32
N LEU A 22 9.37 -30.70 -17.05
CA LEU A 22 10.49 -30.94 -16.14
C LEU A 22 10.68 -32.44 -15.87
N GLU A 23 9.60 -33.17 -15.55
CA GLU A 23 9.63 -34.61 -15.30
C GLU A 23 10.12 -35.42 -16.52
N LYS A 24 9.83 -34.94 -17.74
CA LYS A 24 10.32 -35.55 -18.98
C LYS A 24 11.74 -35.12 -19.38
N GLY A 25 12.38 -34.22 -18.63
CA GLY A 25 13.69 -33.66 -18.97
C GLY A 25 13.67 -32.77 -20.22
N VAL A 26 12.50 -32.26 -20.63
CA VAL A 26 12.33 -31.40 -21.82
C VAL A 26 12.52 -29.92 -21.46
N ALA A 27 12.01 -29.51 -20.30
CA ALA A 27 12.23 -28.17 -19.76
C ALA A 27 13.28 -28.20 -18.64
N LYS A 28 13.90 -27.04 -18.38
CA LYS A 28 14.92 -26.87 -17.34
C LYS A 28 14.80 -25.52 -16.64
N LEU A 29 15.63 -25.31 -15.60
CA LEU A 29 15.77 -24.01 -14.95
C LEU A 29 16.01 -22.91 -15.99
N GLY A 30 15.27 -21.80 -15.86
CA GLY A 30 15.35 -20.65 -16.74
C GLY A 30 14.47 -20.74 -17.97
N ASP A 31 13.79 -21.87 -18.22
CA ASP A 31 12.75 -21.99 -19.26
C ASP A 31 11.39 -21.46 -18.76
N ALA A 32 10.49 -21.19 -19.70
CA ALA A 32 9.12 -20.77 -19.42
C ALA A 32 8.12 -21.53 -20.29
N VAL A 33 6.91 -21.71 -19.78
CA VAL A 33 5.77 -22.29 -20.51
C VAL A 33 4.73 -21.22 -20.70
N ILE A 34 4.24 -21.01 -21.92
CA ILE A 34 3.11 -20.12 -22.22
C ILE A 34 1.95 -20.92 -22.82
N ALA A 35 0.72 -20.57 -22.46
CA ALA A 35 -0.48 -21.16 -23.06
C ALA A 35 -1.41 -20.14 -23.69
N ASP A 36 -2.15 -20.53 -24.75
CA ASP A 36 -3.23 -19.70 -25.30
C ASP A 36 -4.50 -19.80 -24.43
N VAL A 37 -4.79 -20.98 -23.90
CA VAL A 37 -5.98 -21.26 -23.08
C VAL A 37 -5.64 -22.20 -21.93
N GLN A 38 -6.20 -21.94 -20.74
CA GLN A 38 -6.23 -22.90 -19.63
C GLN A 38 -7.65 -23.33 -19.31
N THR A 39 -7.89 -24.65 -19.27
CA THR A 39 -9.20 -25.22 -18.91
C THR A 39 -9.40 -25.39 -17.41
N ARG A 40 -8.32 -25.37 -16.62
CA ARG A 40 -8.33 -25.50 -15.15
C ARG A 40 -7.31 -24.53 -14.52
N GLY A 41 -7.35 -23.27 -14.93
CA GLY A 41 -6.49 -22.22 -14.38
C GLY A 41 -6.66 -22.08 -12.87
N ARG A 42 -5.56 -21.82 -12.16
CA ARG A 42 -5.51 -21.82 -10.70
C ARG A 42 -5.11 -20.45 -10.17
N GLY A 43 -5.76 -20.04 -9.10
CA GLY A 43 -5.36 -18.96 -8.21
C GLY A 43 -5.03 -19.51 -6.82
N ARG A 44 -4.75 -18.60 -5.89
CA ARG A 44 -4.49 -18.94 -4.49
C ARG A 44 -5.75 -19.49 -3.80
N PHE A 45 -5.53 -20.19 -2.69
CA PHE A 45 -6.60 -20.74 -1.85
C PHE A 45 -7.61 -21.60 -2.65
N GLY A 46 -7.12 -22.30 -3.69
CA GLY A 46 -7.96 -23.16 -4.54
C GLY A 46 -8.88 -22.43 -5.52
N ARG A 47 -8.81 -21.10 -5.62
CA ARG A 47 -9.62 -20.32 -6.55
C ARG A 47 -9.29 -20.65 -8.00
N THR A 48 -10.24 -20.41 -8.90
CA THR A 48 -10.05 -20.59 -10.34
C THR A 48 -9.58 -19.29 -10.98
N TRP A 49 -8.57 -19.39 -11.84
CA TRP A 49 -8.17 -18.30 -12.74
C TRP A 49 -8.77 -18.55 -14.13
N ILE A 50 -9.69 -17.67 -14.58
CA ILE A 50 -10.38 -17.81 -15.87
C ILE A 50 -9.42 -17.37 -16.98
N SER A 51 -9.09 -18.29 -17.90
CA SER A 51 -7.98 -18.12 -18.85
C SER A 51 -8.39 -18.38 -20.31
N PRO A 52 -9.27 -17.54 -20.91
CA PRO A 52 -9.70 -17.70 -22.29
C PRO A 52 -8.58 -17.31 -23.26
N ASN A 53 -8.76 -17.57 -24.55
CA ASN A 53 -7.83 -17.07 -25.56
C ASN A 53 -7.73 -15.53 -25.51
N GLY A 54 -6.54 -15.00 -25.73
CA GLY A 54 -6.27 -13.56 -25.70
C GLY A 54 -5.73 -13.04 -24.36
N GLY A 55 -5.28 -13.90 -23.45
CA GLY A 55 -4.47 -13.51 -22.28
C GLY A 55 -3.01 -13.92 -22.41
N LEU A 56 -2.20 -13.51 -21.42
CA LEU A 56 -0.85 -14.02 -21.21
C LEU A 56 -0.88 -14.93 -19.99
N TYR A 57 -0.72 -16.22 -20.23
CA TYR A 57 -0.65 -17.22 -19.18
C TYR A 57 0.69 -17.90 -19.28
N ALA A 58 1.58 -17.62 -18.34
CA ALA A 58 2.94 -18.08 -18.37
C ALA A 58 3.36 -18.70 -17.03
N THR A 59 4.26 -19.68 -17.08
CA THR A 59 4.94 -20.22 -15.90
C THR A 59 6.44 -20.17 -16.13
N PHE A 60 7.16 -19.45 -15.29
CA PHE A 60 8.62 -19.39 -15.31
C PHE A 60 9.20 -20.43 -14.35
N ILE A 61 10.22 -21.17 -14.79
CA ILE A 61 10.89 -22.19 -13.98
C ILE A 61 12.12 -21.55 -13.35
N MET A 62 12.08 -21.32 -12.05
CA MET A 62 13.10 -20.60 -11.30
C MET A 62 13.69 -21.45 -10.17
N ARG A 63 14.82 -20.99 -9.61
CA ARG A 63 15.31 -21.53 -8.35
C ARG A 63 14.37 -21.10 -7.22
N PRO A 64 14.20 -21.91 -6.17
CA PRO A 64 13.50 -21.48 -4.98
C PRO A 64 14.23 -20.31 -4.34
N GLU A 65 13.51 -19.21 -4.14
CA GLU A 65 14.02 -18.01 -3.49
C GLU A 65 12.89 -17.32 -2.71
N SER A 66 13.25 -16.47 -1.75
CA SER A 66 12.29 -15.67 -1.02
C SER A 66 11.65 -14.63 -1.93
N LEU A 67 10.44 -14.19 -1.56
CA LEU A 67 9.76 -13.05 -2.19
C LEU A 67 9.40 -13.22 -3.68
N LEU A 68 9.44 -14.43 -4.25
CA LEU A 68 9.11 -14.69 -5.67
C LEU A 68 7.79 -14.07 -6.12
N SER A 69 6.76 -14.15 -5.27
CA SER A 69 5.44 -13.55 -5.57
C SER A 69 5.54 -12.02 -5.73
N LEU A 70 6.32 -11.37 -4.87
CA LEU A 70 6.49 -9.91 -4.87
C LEU A 70 7.36 -9.47 -6.06
N LYS A 71 8.46 -10.19 -6.32
CA LYS A 71 9.33 -9.99 -7.48
C LYS A 71 8.56 -10.10 -8.79
N ALA A 72 7.73 -11.13 -8.94
CA ALA A 72 6.90 -11.33 -10.13
C ALA A 72 5.86 -10.22 -10.32
N GLY A 73 5.25 -9.74 -9.23
CA GLY A 73 4.39 -8.56 -9.27
C GLY A 73 5.15 -7.33 -9.75
N LEU A 74 6.29 -7.01 -9.15
CA LEU A 74 7.09 -5.85 -9.51
C LEU A 74 7.60 -5.92 -10.97
N ALA A 75 8.02 -7.10 -11.42
CA ALA A 75 8.42 -7.34 -12.80
C ALA A 75 7.27 -7.01 -13.77
N LEU A 76 6.04 -7.43 -13.46
CA LEU A 76 4.86 -7.07 -14.24
C LEU A 76 4.63 -5.56 -14.27
N VAL A 77 4.71 -4.89 -13.13
CA VAL A 77 4.53 -3.42 -13.06
C VAL A 77 5.58 -2.69 -13.91
N ARG A 78 6.85 -3.11 -13.86
CA ARG A 78 7.93 -2.52 -14.67
C ARG A 78 7.70 -2.71 -16.17
N VAL A 79 7.36 -3.92 -16.59
CA VAL A 79 7.08 -4.24 -18.01
C VAL A 79 5.86 -3.46 -18.51
N LEU A 80 4.78 -3.43 -17.74
CA LEU A 80 3.58 -2.65 -18.07
C LEU A 80 3.88 -1.14 -18.13
N GLY A 81 4.67 -0.63 -17.18
CA GLY A 81 5.09 0.76 -17.14
C GLY A 81 5.91 1.17 -18.37
N ARG A 82 6.85 0.33 -18.83
CA ARG A 82 7.59 0.55 -20.09
C ARG A 82 6.67 0.60 -21.31
N ALA A 83 5.57 -0.13 -21.28
CA ALA A 83 4.54 -0.11 -22.32
C ALA A 83 3.52 1.05 -22.17
N GLY A 84 3.68 1.94 -21.19
CA GLY A 84 2.78 3.07 -20.95
C GLY A 84 1.53 2.74 -20.12
N VAL A 85 1.50 1.59 -19.45
CA VAL A 85 0.40 1.17 -18.58
C VAL A 85 0.77 1.40 -17.12
N SER A 86 0.09 2.36 -16.47
CA SER A 86 0.31 2.67 -15.04
C SER A 86 -0.39 1.63 -14.15
N ALA A 87 0.34 0.59 -13.76
CA ALA A 87 -0.14 -0.47 -12.88
C ALA A 87 0.45 -0.36 -11.47
N CYS A 88 -0.33 -0.82 -10.48
CA CYS A 88 0.08 -0.87 -9.07
C CYS A 88 0.00 -2.30 -8.53
N LEU A 89 0.65 -2.55 -7.41
CA LEU A 89 0.64 -3.82 -6.70
C LEU A 89 -0.42 -3.80 -5.60
N LYS A 90 -1.12 -4.91 -5.43
CA LYS A 90 -1.95 -5.17 -4.26
C LYS A 90 -1.42 -6.43 -3.59
N TRP A 91 -0.93 -6.27 -2.36
CA TRP A 91 -0.42 -7.38 -1.57
C TRP A 91 -1.50 -8.47 -1.42
N PRO A 92 -1.16 -9.76 -1.58
CA PRO A 92 0.21 -10.27 -1.71
C PRO A 92 0.66 -10.64 -3.14
N ASN A 93 -0.23 -10.59 -4.14
CA ASN A 93 0.05 -11.22 -5.44
C ASN A 93 -0.79 -10.67 -6.61
N ASP A 94 -1.43 -9.52 -6.43
CA ASP A 94 -2.32 -8.95 -7.42
C ASP A 94 -1.68 -7.71 -8.06
N VAL A 95 -1.87 -7.55 -9.37
CA VAL A 95 -1.52 -6.33 -10.11
C VAL A 95 -2.81 -5.65 -10.53
N MET A 96 -2.87 -4.34 -10.34
CA MET A 96 -4.08 -3.51 -10.45
C MET A 96 -3.86 -2.36 -11.43
N ILE A 97 -4.94 -1.87 -12.05
CA ILE A 97 -5.01 -0.53 -12.64
C ILE A 97 -6.22 0.16 -12.01
N GLY A 98 -5.96 1.22 -11.24
CA GLY A 98 -6.95 1.76 -10.31
C GLY A 98 -7.40 0.68 -9.32
N ASP A 99 -8.71 0.49 -9.19
CA ASP A 99 -9.31 -0.51 -8.30
C ASP A 99 -9.57 -1.87 -8.97
N ARG A 100 -9.19 -2.05 -10.24
CA ARG A 100 -9.48 -3.25 -11.03
C ARG A 100 -8.25 -4.12 -11.23
N LYS A 101 -8.42 -5.42 -11.02
CA LYS A 101 -7.34 -6.41 -11.18
C LYS A 101 -7.03 -6.66 -12.64
N ILE A 102 -5.75 -6.64 -13.01
CA ILE A 102 -5.27 -6.96 -14.36
C ILE A 102 -4.45 -8.25 -14.41
N ALA A 103 -3.72 -8.57 -13.35
CA ALA A 103 -2.91 -9.79 -13.28
C ALA A 103 -2.93 -10.42 -11.89
N GLY A 104 -2.58 -11.70 -11.84
CA GLY A 104 -2.36 -12.45 -10.62
C GLY A 104 -1.13 -13.35 -10.72
N VAL A 105 -0.42 -13.47 -9.60
CA VAL A 105 0.75 -14.34 -9.46
C VAL A 105 0.40 -15.55 -8.59
N LEU A 106 0.91 -16.72 -8.95
CA LEU A 106 0.82 -17.95 -8.14
C LEU A 106 2.18 -18.66 -8.15
N ILE A 107 2.73 -18.91 -6.97
CA ILE A 107 3.97 -19.67 -6.80
C ILE A 107 3.63 -21.09 -6.35
N GLU A 108 4.12 -22.11 -7.07
CA GLU A 108 4.17 -23.49 -6.58
C GLU A 108 5.62 -23.99 -6.57
N THR A 109 5.92 -24.98 -5.73
CA THR A 109 7.24 -25.64 -5.71
C THR A 109 7.12 -27.03 -6.30
N THR A 110 8.12 -27.45 -7.09
CA THR A 110 8.20 -28.79 -7.67
C THR A 110 9.63 -29.31 -7.56
N GLY A 111 9.83 -30.36 -6.76
CA GLY A 111 11.17 -30.85 -6.43
C GLY A 111 12.03 -29.73 -5.83
N THR A 112 13.13 -29.39 -6.49
CA THR A 112 14.07 -28.34 -6.07
C THR A 112 13.89 -27.02 -6.84
N LEU A 113 12.78 -26.85 -7.56
CA LEU A 113 12.50 -25.67 -8.38
C LEU A 113 11.18 -25.00 -7.97
N SER A 114 11.06 -23.72 -8.27
CA SER A 114 9.83 -22.94 -8.10
C SER A 114 9.22 -22.62 -9.46
N LEU A 115 7.90 -22.73 -9.54
CA LEU A 115 7.08 -22.41 -10.69
C LEU A 115 6.38 -21.08 -10.42
N VAL A 116 6.79 -20.03 -11.14
CA VAL A 116 6.21 -18.69 -11.04
C VAL A 116 5.13 -18.56 -12.11
N GLY A 117 3.88 -18.84 -11.74
CA GLY A 117 2.73 -18.69 -12.61
C GLY A 117 2.23 -17.24 -12.64
N ILE A 118 2.07 -16.70 -13.84
CA ILE A 118 1.51 -15.38 -14.10
C ILE A 118 0.30 -15.53 -15.02
N GLY A 119 -0.83 -15.01 -14.58
CA GLY A 119 -2.00 -14.78 -15.42
C GLY A 119 -2.21 -13.28 -15.60
N LEU A 120 -2.21 -12.81 -16.84
CA LEU A 120 -2.40 -11.41 -17.20
C LEU A 120 -3.50 -11.27 -18.26
N ASN A 121 -4.49 -10.43 -17.95
CA ASN A 121 -5.59 -10.11 -18.86
C ASN A 121 -5.09 -9.17 -19.97
N LEU A 122 -4.90 -9.67 -21.19
CA LEU A 122 -4.43 -8.84 -22.32
C LEU A 122 -5.58 -8.25 -23.12
N MET A 123 -6.34 -9.08 -23.84
CA MET A 123 -7.37 -8.64 -24.79
C MET A 123 -8.75 -8.46 -24.15
N SER A 124 -9.04 -9.19 -23.09
CA SER A 124 -10.29 -9.06 -22.35
C SER A 124 -10.10 -9.43 -20.89
N ALA A 125 -11.03 -9.00 -20.05
CA ALA A 125 -11.13 -9.40 -18.66
C ALA A 125 -12.43 -10.20 -18.48
N PRO A 126 -12.38 -11.43 -17.95
CA PRO A 126 -13.55 -12.29 -17.86
C PRO A 126 -14.50 -11.95 -16.70
N LEU A 127 -14.13 -10.98 -15.85
CA LEU A 127 -14.89 -10.55 -14.67
C LEU A 127 -15.07 -9.03 -14.70
N ASP A 128 -16.25 -8.54 -14.29
CA ASP A 128 -16.57 -7.10 -14.33
C ASP A 128 -15.66 -6.25 -13.42
N ALA A 129 -15.21 -6.81 -12.30
CA ALA A 129 -14.28 -6.15 -11.38
C ALA A 129 -12.80 -6.19 -11.85
N ALA A 130 -12.52 -6.80 -13.01
CA ALA A 130 -11.20 -6.90 -13.59
C ALA A 130 -11.05 -5.97 -14.81
N THR A 131 -9.81 -5.71 -15.20
CA THR A 131 -9.47 -4.94 -16.41
C THR A 131 -8.47 -5.73 -17.25
N CYS A 132 -8.22 -5.28 -18.47
CA CYS A 132 -7.26 -5.86 -19.38
C CYS A 132 -6.38 -4.79 -20.04
N VAL A 133 -5.24 -5.19 -20.59
CA VAL A 133 -4.23 -4.30 -21.18
C VAL A 133 -4.79 -3.54 -22.40
N SER A 134 -5.55 -4.20 -23.25
CA SER A 134 -6.11 -3.62 -24.48
C SER A 134 -7.10 -2.48 -24.24
N ALA A 135 -7.61 -2.34 -23.02
CA ALA A 135 -8.41 -1.17 -22.61
C ALA A 135 -7.56 0.10 -22.41
N HIS A 136 -6.23 -0.03 -22.33
CA HIS A 136 -5.30 1.06 -22.02
C HIS A 136 -4.30 1.33 -23.16
N ILE A 137 -3.90 0.30 -23.91
CA ILE A 137 -2.96 0.42 -25.05
C ILE A 137 -3.37 -0.45 -26.24
N GLN A 138 -2.96 -0.07 -27.45
CA GLN A 138 -3.40 -0.74 -28.69
C GLN A 138 -2.54 -1.92 -29.15
N ARG A 139 -1.26 -1.97 -28.80
CA ARG A 139 -0.32 -2.98 -29.29
C ARG A 139 0.29 -3.75 -28.13
N VAL A 140 0.18 -5.07 -28.21
CA VAL A 140 0.73 -6.00 -27.22
C VAL A 140 1.43 -7.13 -27.97
N ASP A 141 2.71 -7.35 -27.70
CA ASP A 141 3.39 -8.58 -28.07
C ASP A 141 3.60 -9.44 -26.82
N ARG A 142 2.76 -10.46 -26.67
CA ARG A 142 2.78 -11.32 -25.49
C ARG A 142 4.10 -12.09 -25.34
N TYR A 143 4.79 -12.40 -26.44
CA TYR A 143 6.03 -13.18 -26.39
C TYR A 143 7.19 -12.30 -25.95
N GLU A 144 7.24 -11.06 -26.44
CA GLU A 144 8.17 -10.03 -25.96
C GLU A 144 8.00 -9.82 -24.45
N TRP A 145 6.75 -9.67 -23.98
CA TRP A 145 6.50 -9.47 -22.55
C TRP A 145 6.86 -10.68 -21.69
N VAL A 146 6.64 -11.91 -22.15
CA VAL A 146 7.15 -13.09 -21.43
C VAL A 146 8.68 -13.03 -21.32
N HIS A 147 9.37 -12.66 -22.38
CA HIS A 147 10.82 -12.52 -22.34
C HIS A 147 11.27 -11.43 -21.36
N GLU A 148 10.64 -10.26 -21.40
CA GLU A 148 10.95 -9.14 -20.48
C GLU A 148 10.67 -9.48 -19.02
N ILE A 149 9.52 -10.08 -18.71
CA ILE A 149 9.17 -10.52 -17.36
C ILE A 149 10.22 -11.53 -16.86
N GLY A 150 10.58 -12.50 -17.69
CA GLY A 150 11.63 -13.47 -17.37
C GLY A 150 13.00 -12.80 -17.15
N SER A 151 13.34 -11.75 -17.91
CA SER A 151 14.56 -10.97 -17.71
C SER A 151 14.56 -10.22 -16.37
N GLU A 152 13.46 -9.53 -16.04
CA GLU A 152 13.31 -8.82 -14.75
C GLU A 152 13.44 -9.78 -13.57
N LEU A 153 12.78 -10.94 -13.64
CA LEU A 153 12.86 -11.96 -12.61
C LEU A 153 14.29 -12.46 -12.39
N MET A 154 15.00 -12.78 -13.47
CA MET A 154 16.39 -13.24 -13.39
C MET A 154 17.32 -12.14 -12.86
N ALA A 155 17.15 -10.89 -13.29
CA ALA A 155 17.90 -9.76 -12.78
C ALA A 155 17.68 -9.57 -11.27
N MET A 156 16.44 -9.63 -10.79
CA MET A 156 16.13 -9.55 -9.34
C MET A 156 16.64 -10.76 -8.53
N SER A 157 16.89 -11.90 -9.16
CA SER A 157 17.54 -13.05 -8.53
C SER A 157 19.05 -12.88 -8.43
N GLU A 158 19.68 -12.24 -9.41
CA GLU A 158 21.14 -12.09 -9.51
C GLU A 158 21.66 -10.83 -8.79
N GLU A 159 20.97 -9.71 -8.97
CA GLU A 159 21.39 -8.38 -8.49
C GLU A 159 20.77 -8.03 -7.13
N GLY A 160 19.68 -8.71 -6.75
CA GLY A 160 18.92 -8.45 -5.53
C GLY A 160 17.55 -7.84 -5.81
N PHE A 161 16.70 -7.86 -4.78
CA PHE A 161 15.33 -7.34 -4.87
C PHE A 161 15.21 -5.96 -4.26
N ASP A 162 14.79 -5.00 -5.08
CA ASP A 162 14.43 -3.65 -4.63
C ASP A 162 13.04 -3.66 -3.98
N LEU A 163 13.03 -3.96 -2.68
CA LEU A 163 11.82 -3.97 -1.88
C LEU A 163 11.21 -2.57 -1.72
N ASP A 164 12.02 -1.51 -1.80
CA ASP A 164 11.51 -0.15 -1.70
C ASP A 164 10.72 0.25 -2.95
N ALA A 165 11.17 -0.17 -4.14
CA ALA A 165 10.38 -0.06 -5.37
C ALA A 165 9.07 -0.87 -5.29
N TYR A 166 9.09 -2.05 -4.66
CA TYR A 166 7.86 -2.80 -4.40
C TYR A 166 6.91 -2.01 -3.48
N ARG A 167 7.41 -1.47 -2.36
CA ARG A 167 6.60 -0.66 -1.42
C ARG A 167 6.00 0.56 -2.11
N ALA A 168 6.79 1.29 -2.89
CA ALA A 168 6.35 2.47 -3.63
C ALA A 168 5.24 2.15 -4.65
N ALA A 169 5.26 0.95 -5.25
CA ALA A 169 4.21 0.50 -6.16
C ALA A 169 3.03 -0.19 -5.45
N CYS A 170 3.09 -0.43 -4.14
CA CYS A 170 2.10 -1.21 -3.41
C CYS A 170 0.93 -0.33 -2.94
N LEU A 171 -0.17 -0.37 -3.70
CA LEU A 171 -1.44 0.27 -3.36
C LEU A 171 -2.00 -0.22 -2.03
N THR A 172 -1.63 -1.42 -1.53
CA THR A 172 -2.11 -1.86 -0.22
C THR A 172 -1.63 -0.95 0.91
N LEU A 173 -0.44 -0.37 0.80
CA LEU A 173 0.09 0.49 1.84
C LEU A 173 -0.72 1.79 1.96
N GLY A 174 -0.89 2.28 3.18
CA GLY A 174 -1.70 3.45 3.48
C GLY A 174 -3.22 3.23 3.34
N HIS A 175 -3.67 1.99 3.13
CA HIS A 175 -5.10 1.66 3.11
C HIS A 175 -5.52 0.89 4.36
N LEU A 176 -6.75 1.16 4.80
CA LEU A 176 -7.43 0.29 5.76
C LEU A 176 -7.74 -1.03 5.07
N VAL A 177 -7.27 -2.12 5.66
CA VAL A 177 -7.41 -3.46 5.10
C VAL A 177 -8.16 -4.36 6.05
N ARG A 178 -8.95 -5.25 5.46
CA ARG A 178 -9.47 -6.45 6.10
C ARG A 178 -8.74 -7.63 5.50
N LEU A 179 -8.14 -8.44 6.36
CA LEU A 179 -7.42 -9.64 6.02
C LEU A 179 -8.19 -10.84 6.50
N GLU A 180 -8.41 -11.80 5.60
CA GLU A 180 -9.08 -13.06 5.90
C GLU A 180 -8.14 -14.24 5.61
N GLY A 181 -8.38 -15.37 6.27
CA GLY A 181 -7.58 -16.58 6.08
C GLY A 181 -6.16 -16.50 6.67
N VAL A 182 -5.97 -15.69 7.72
CA VAL A 182 -4.69 -15.59 8.45
C VAL A 182 -4.70 -16.60 9.60
N GLY A 183 -3.72 -17.51 9.65
CA GLY A 183 -3.58 -18.49 10.74
C GLY A 183 -4.82 -19.40 10.88
N ASP A 184 -5.40 -19.46 12.09
CA ASP A 184 -6.63 -20.19 12.43
C ASP A 184 -7.91 -19.51 11.88
N ASN A 185 -7.86 -19.05 10.64
CA ASN A 185 -8.97 -18.34 9.97
C ASN A 185 -9.38 -17.03 10.66
N ALA A 186 -8.44 -16.37 11.35
CA ALA A 186 -8.69 -15.09 11.97
C ALA A 186 -8.96 -14.01 10.91
N VAL A 187 -9.86 -13.09 11.23
CA VAL A 187 -10.07 -11.84 10.50
C VAL A 187 -9.25 -10.76 11.21
N ILE A 188 -8.42 -10.06 10.46
CA ILE A 188 -7.59 -8.97 10.98
C ILE A 188 -7.95 -7.72 10.21
N GLU A 189 -8.37 -6.67 10.91
CA GLU A 189 -8.64 -5.36 10.33
C GLU A 189 -7.68 -4.33 10.89
N GLY A 190 -7.15 -3.46 10.04
CA GLY A 190 -6.19 -2.43 10.44
C GLY A 190 -5.56 -1.72 9.25
N MET A 191 -4.68 -0.77 9.51
CA MET A 191 -3.97 -0.03 8.46
C MET A 191 -2.77 -0.83 7.99
N ALA A 192 -2.65 -1.03 6.69
CA ALA A 192 -1.42 -1.60 6.11
C ALA A 192 -0.33 -0.53 6.06
N THR A 193 0.70 -0.66 6.88
CA THR A 193 1.74 0.37 7.05
C THR A 193 3.02 0.07 6.31
N ASP A 194 3.42 -1.20 6.20
CA ASP A 194 4.64 -1.60 5.52
C ASP A 194 4.57 -3.04 4.98
N VAL A 195 5.53 -3.40 4.14
CA VAL A 195 5.88 -4.78 3.81
C VAL A 195 7.31 -5.01 4.27
N ASP A 196 7.54 -5.95 5.19
CA ASP A 196 8.87 -6.19 5.75
C ASP A 196 9.82 -6.92 4.78
N ASN A 197 11.08 -7.11 5.21
CA ASN A 197 12.10 -7.82 4.44
C ASN A 197 11.80 -9.31 4.18
N LEU A 198 10.81 -9.88 4.85
CA LEU A 198 10.29 -11.23 4.61
C LEU A 198 9.04 -11.23 3.72
N GLY A 199 8.58 -10.06 3.26
CA GLY A 199 7.41 -9.90 2.40
C GLY A 199 6.08 -9.98 3.14
N ARG A 200 6.11 -9.91 4.47
CA ARG A 200 4.91 -9.91 5.32
C ARG A 200 4.32 -8.51 5.36
N LEU A 201 3.00 -8.40 5.32
CA LEU A 201 2.30 -7.13 5.48
C LEU A 201 2.27 -6.76 6.98
N SER A 202 2.81 -5.60 7.32
CA SER A 202 2.63 -4.98 8.64
C SER A 202 1.27 -4.32 8.68
N VAL A 203 0.43 -4.74 9.61
CA VAL A 203 -0.91 -4.17 9.81
C VAL A 203 -1.03 -3.62 11.22
N MET A 204 -1.22 -2.31 11.33
CA MET A 204 -1.52 -1.67 12.60
C MET A 204 -2.98 -1.92 12.98
N THR A 205 -3.18 -2.68 14.06
CA THR A 205 -4.50 -2.97 14.64
C THR A 205 -4.65 -2.23 15.97
N ALA A 206 -5.84 -2.25 16.57
CA ALA A 206 -6.05 -1.68 17.91
C ALA A 206 -5.14 -2.33 18.96
N ASP A 207 -4.87 -3.62 18.84
CA ASP A 207 -4.01 -4.36 19.78
C ASP A 207 -2.50 -4.24 19.44
N GLY A 208 -2.14 -3.30 18.56
CA GLY A 208 -0.79 -3.10 18.05
C GLY A 208 -0.51 -3.71 16.68
N THR A 209 0.76 -3.68 16.27
CA THR A 209 1.17 -4.14 14.92
C THR A 209 1.18 -5.66 14.79
N ARG A 210 0.55 -6.18 13.73
CA ARG A 210 0.52 -7.60 13.35
C ARG A 210 1.28 -7.83 12.04
N MET A 211 2.12 -8.87 12.02
CA MET A 211 2.88 -9.27 10.82
C MET A 211 2.19 -10.40 10.09
N ILE A 212 1.73 -10.15 8.86
CA ILE A 212 0.87 -11.06 8.11
C ILE A 212 1.63 -11.67 6.95
N SER A 213 1.88 -12.97 7.01
CA SER A 213 2.65 -13.70 5.99
C SER A 213 1.80 -14.17 4.80
N SER A 214 0.51 -14.40 5.02
CA SER A 214 -0.42 -14.84 3.99
C SER A 214 -1.85 -14.55 4.41
N GLY A 215 -2.72 -14.38 3.43
CA GLY A 215 -4.15 -14.10 3.62
C GLY A 215 -4.73 -13.49 2.36
N GLU A 216 -6.03 -13.22 2.39
CA GLU A 216 -6.73 -12.43 1.39
C GLU A 216 -6.90 -11.01 1.89
N CYS A 217 -6.46 -10.03 1.09
CA CYS A 217 -6.49 -8.62 1.47
C CYS A 217 -7.63 -7.90 0.74
N PHE A 218 -8.53 -7.32 1.51
CA PHE A 218 -9.62 -6.46 1.04
C PHE A 218 -9.30 -5.02 1.46
N HIS A 219 -9.34 -4.09 0.50
CA HIS A 219 -9.24 -2.67 0.81
C HIS A 219 -10.63 -2.20 1.25
N LEU A 220 -10.73 -1.71 2.47
CA LEU A 220 -11.97 -1.16 3.00
C LEU A 220 -12.11 0.26 2.47
N ARG A 221 -13.24 0.57 1.83
CA ARG A 221 -13.56 1.95 1.43
C ARG A 221 -13.92 2.73 2.67
N THR A 222 -13.25 3.86 2.92
CA THR A 222 -13.76 4.89 3.82
C THR A 222 -15.00 5.47 3.15
N ASN A 223 -16.19 5.02 3.55
CA ASN A 223 -17.43 5.59 3.03
C ASN A 223 -17.44 7.09 3.31
N LYS A 224 -17.69 7.89 2.27
CA LYS A 224 -18.19 9.27 2.37
C LYS A 224 -19.59 9.23 2.99
N SER A 225 -19.67 8.97 4.29
CA SER A 225 -20.84 9.22 5.12
C SER A 225 -20.44 8.96 6.55
N ALA A 226 -20.42 10.02 7.36
CA ALA A 226 -20.54 9.90 8.80
C ALA A 226 -21.72 8.96 9.16
N VAL A 227 -21.65 8.39 10.36
CA VAL A 227 -22.61 7.47 11.01
C VAL A 227 -22.26 5.98 10.84
N ASP A 228 -21.37 5.49 11.71
CA ASP A 228 -21.77 4.51 12.73
C ASP A 228 -20.77 4.49 13.90
N LEU A 229 -21.01 5.34 14.90
CA LEU A 229 -20.22 5.42 16.15
C LEU A 229 -20.78 4.51 17.26
N GLN A 230 -21.79 3.69 16.96
CA GLN A 230 -22.49 2.92 17.99
C GLN A 230 -21.89 1.52 18.21
N THR A 231 -21.15 0.96 17.26
CA THR A 231 -20.65 -0.43 17.33
C THR A 231 -19.29 -0.59 18.03
N LYS A 232 -18.62 0.52 18.39
CA LYS A 232 -17.27 0.52 19.00
C LYS A 232 -17.24 0.35 20.53
N LYS A 233 -18.39 0.44 21.23
CA LYS A 233 -18.41 0.47 22.70
C LYS A 233 -18.35 -0.90 23.38
N ASP A 234 -18.74 -1.99 22.71
CA ASP A 234 -18.97 -3.27 23.39
C ASP A 234 -17.78 -4.27 23.34
N TYR A 235 -16.67 -3.91 22.70
CA TYR A 235 -15.54 -4.83 22.50
C TYR A 235 -14.45 -4.76 23.60
N PHE A 236 -14.44 -3.72 24.45
CA PHE A 236 -13.33 -3.40 25.35
C PHE A 236 -13.53 -3.82 26.80
N GLN A 237 -13.81 -5.10 27.06
CA GLN A 237 -13.61 -5.67 28.40
C GLN A 237 -13.01 -7.08 28.32
N THR A 238 -11.69 -7.21 28.49
CA THR A 238 -11.03 -8.00 29.57
C THR A 238 -9.55 -8.35 29.30
N ARG A 239 -8.65 -7.95 30.24
CA ARG A 239 -7.47 -8.66 30.84
C ARG A 239 -6.28 -9.08 29.93
N ASP A 240 -5.00 -9.16 30.36
CA ASP A 240 -4.25 -9.00 31.63
C ASP A 240 -2.75 -8.73 31.29
N HIS A 241 -1.99 -8.21 32.27
CA HIS A 241 -0.63 -7.68 32.21
C HIS A 241 0.51 -8.71 32.19
N GLY A 242 1.58 -8.46 31.41
CA GLY A 242 2.84 -9.20 31.60
C GLY A 242 4.03 -8.98 30.65
N THR A 243 4.36 -7.77 30.17
CA THR A 243 5.59 -7.55 29.34
C THR A 243 6.05 -6.08 29.23
N ARG A 244 6.07 -5.31 30.33
CA ARG A 244 6.08 -3.83 30.26
C ARG A 244 7.30 -3.16 29.61
N GLU A 245 8.51 -3.70 29.73
CA GLU A 245 9.73 -3.01 29.24
C GLU A 245 9.99 -3.29 27.75
N ILE A 246 9.76 -4.53 27.31
CA ILE A 246 9.79 -4.93 25.89
C ILE A 246 8.64 -4.30 25.11
N ALA A 247 7.48 -4.11 25.75
CA ALA A 247 6.33 -3.44 25.13
C ALA A 247 6.58 -1.95 24.86
N MET A 248 7.23 -1.22 25.78
CA MET A 248 7.47 0.22 25.58
C MET A 248 8.45 0.51 24.44
N THR A 249 9.55 -0.26 24.33
CA THR A 249 10.48 -0.14 23.20
C THR A 249 9.77 -0.43 21.87
N SER A 250 8.92 -1.46 21.84
CA SER A 250 8.09 -1.80 20.67
C SER A 250 7.07 -0.71 20.31
N ILE A 251 6.48 -0.02 21.30
CA ILE A 251 5.54 1.08 21.07
C ILE A 251 6.26 2.31 20.51
N LEU A 252 7.43 2.66 21.03
CA LEU A 252 8.22 3.80 20.53
C LEU A 252 8.72 3.55 19.12
N GLU A 253 9.18 2.33 18.82
CA GLU A 253 9.56 1.94 17.46
C GLU A 253 8.37 2.05 16.49
N GLN A 254 7.16 1.65 16.92
CA GLN A 254 5.92 1.81 16.15
C GLN A 254 5.58 3.28 15.93
N ALA A 255 5.62 4.11 16.97
CA ALA A 255 5.37 5.55 16.86
C ALA A 255 6.35 6.21 15.89
N ILE A 256 7.65 5.96 16.03
CA ILE A 256 8.69 6.50 15.13
C ILE A 256 8.44 6.07 13.67
N HIS A 257 8.00 4.83 13.46
CA HIS A 257 7.70 4.33 12.13
C HIS A 257 6.48 5.01 11.50
N LEU A 258 5.43 5.30 12.29
CA LEU A 258 4.26 6.06 11.82
C LEU A 258 4.69 7.45 11.32
N GLU A 259 5.37 8.22 12.15
CA GLU A 259 5.85 9.56 11.80
C GLU A 259 6.78 9.55 10.58
N THR A 260 7.73 8.59 10.52
CA THR A 260 8.67 8.51 9.39
C THR A 260 7.96 8.11 8.09
N SER A 261 6.89 7.30 8.18
CA SER A 261 6.11 6.87 7.02
C SER A 261 5.20 8.00 6.52
N ALA A 262 4.60 8.76 7.43
CA ALA A 262 3.82 9.95 7.12
C ALA A 262 4.71 11.05 6.51
N GLU A 263 5.88 11.32 7.10
CA GLU A 263 6.91 12.23 6.55
C GLU A 263 7.19 11.89 5.08
N LYS A 264 7.53 10.62 4.81
CA LYS A 264 7.84 10.16 3.45
C LYS A 264 6.66 10.38 2.50
N THR A 265 5.45 10.00 2.94
CA THR A 265 4.23 10.14 2.13
C THR A 265 3.99 11.59 1.71
N TYR A 266 4.08 12.51 2.66
CA TYR A 266 3.92 13.93 2.40
C TYR A 266 5.05 14.51 1.54
N ARG A 267 6.29 14.07 1.74
CA ARG A 267 7.45 14.50 0.94
C ARG A 267 7.34 14.06 -0.52
N ASP A 268 6.96 12.80 -0.75
CA ASP A 268 6.77 12.24 -2.09
C ASP A 268 5.60 12.95 -2.79
N ALA A 269 4.50 13.22 -2.06
CA ALA A 269 3.36 13.98 -2.56
C ALA A 269 3.73 15.41 -2.96
N ALA A 270 4.56 16.08 -2.15
CA ALA A 270 5.03 17.44 -2.41
C ALA A 270 5.89 17.52 -3.67
N GLN A 271 6.69 16.49 -3.96
CA GLN A 271 7.51 16.42 -5.17
C GLN A 271 6.72 16.05 -6.43
N ALA A 272 5.67 15.24 -6.27
CA ALA A 272 4.87 14.76 -7.38
C ALA A 272 3.84 15.77 -7.89
N THR A 273 3.39 16.71 -7.05
CA THR A 273 2.37 17.69 -7.44
C THR A 273 2.94 18.83 -8.28
N SER A 274 2.22 19.21 -9.34
CA SER A 274 2.53 20.39 -10.15
C SER A 274 2.03 21.69 -9.51
N ASP A 275 1.18 21.60 -8.49
CA ASP A 275 0.68 22.75 -7.76
C ASP A 275 1.69 23.21 -6.72
N SER A 276 2.33 24.35 -6.99
CA SER A 276 3.36 24.96 -6.12
C SER A 276 2.89 25.23 -4.69
N GLY A 277 1.57 25.29 -4.51
CA GLY A 277 0.93 25.55 -3.25
C GLY A 277 0.65 24.32 -2.41
N ALA A 278 0.02 23.32 -3.04
CA ALA A 278 -0.08 21.99 -2.44
C ALA A 278 1.31 21.46 -2.06
N ALA A 279 2.32 21.65 -2.91
CA ALA A 279 3.70 21.25 -2.64
C ALA A 279 4.26 21.88 -1.35
N LYS A 280 3.97 23.16 -1.10
CA LYS A 280 4.43 23.86 0.12
C LYS A 280 3.75 23.33 1.38
N ILE A 281 2.44 23.11 1.34
CA ILE A 281 1.71 22.63 2.52
C ILE A 281 2.09 21.19 2.85
N LEU A 282 2.17 20.33 1.84
CA LEU A 282 2.68 18.97 1.99
C LEU A 282 4.13 18.96 2.51
N GLY A 283 4.94 19.93 2.06
CA GLY A 283 6.26 20.19 2.62
C GLY A 283 6.21 20.48 4.12
N LEU A 284 5.36 21.42 4.56
CA LEU A 284 5.23 21.75 5.98
C LEU A 284 4.79 20.56 6.82
N LEU A 285 3.78 19.80 6.37
CA LEU A 285 3.32 18.58 7.06
C LEU A 285 4.46 17.57 7.21
N ALA A 286 5.20 17.27 6.14
CA ALA A 286 6.34 16.36 6.24
C ALA A 286 7.46 16.87 7.17
N ASP A 287 7.68 18.18 7.29
CA ASP A 287 8.66 18.72 8.24
C ASP A 287 8.21 18.51 9.69
N GLU A 288 6.91 18.61 9.96
CA GLU A 288 6.31 18.37 11.28
C GLU A 288 6.40 16.90 11.69
N GLU A 289 6.01 15.98 10.80
CA GLU A 289 6.20 14.52 10.98
C GLU A 289 7.67 14.16 11.26
N SER A 290 8.61 14.79 10.54
CA SER A 290 10.04 14.61 10.78
C SER A 290 10.44 15.03 12.20
N ASP A 291 9.87 16.12 12.69
CA ASP A 291 10.13 16.63 14.04
C ASP A 291 9.47 15.78 15.14
N HIS A 292 8.28 15.22 14.88
CA HIS A 292 7.67 14.21 15.75
C HIS A 292 8.57 12.98 15.89
N ALA A 293 9.05 12.41 14.77
CA ALA A 293 9.94 11.27 14.75
C ALA A 293 11.25 11.54 15.52
N LYS A 294 11.83 12.75 15.37
CA LYS A 294 13.03 13.16 16.12
C LYS A 294 12.78 13.22 17.63
N ARG A 295 11.63 13.74 18.06
CA ARG A 295 11.28 13.84 19.49
C ARG A 295 11.03 12.46 20.11
N LEU A 296 10.35 11.58 19.40
CA LEU A 296 10.16 10.19 19.81
C LEU A 296 11.49 9.43 19.94
N ARG A 297 12.45 9.66 19.03
CA ARG A 297 13.81 9.12 19.11
C ARG A 297 14.65 9.73 20.25
N GLY A 298 14.38 10.98 20.60
CA GLY A 298 15.21 11.77 21.50
C GLY A 298 14.86 11.66 22.99
N MET A 299 13.63 11.26 23.36
CA MET A 299 13.08 11.22 24.74
C MET A 299 13.74 12.24 25.70
N GLY A 300 13.73 13.51 25.30
CA GLY A 300 14.43 14.60 25.98
C GLY A 300 13.72 15.93 25.78
N ASP A 301 13.26 16.49 26.90
CA ASP A 301 12.58 17.78 27.09
C ASP A 301 11.17 17.94 26.47
N VAL A 302 10.20 17.26 27.09
CA VAL A 302 8.75 17.35 26.81
C VAL A 302 8.21 18.79 26.99
N SER A 303 8.91 19.65 27.75
CA SER A 303 8.43 20.99 28.12
C SER A 303 8.41 22.02 26.99
N ARG A 304 8.98 21.69 25.82
CA ARG A 304 9.11 22.61 24.67
C ARG A 304 8.27 22.23 23.45
N PHE A 305 7.33 21.29 23.56
CA PHE A 305 6.40 21.01 22.46
C PHE A 305 5.35 22.12 22.36
N GLN A 306 5.60 23.08 21.46
CA GLN A 306 4.57 23.88 20.84
C GLN A 306 4.35 23.29 19.45
N ALA A 307 3.14 22.78 19.18
CA ALA A 307 2.72 22.52 17.81
C ALA A 307 2.88 23.85 17.05
N PRO A 308 3.59 23.89 15.91
CA PRO A 308 3.63 25.07 15.07
C PRO A 308 2.18 25.51 14.74
N ASP A 309 1.96 26.80 14.57
CA ASP A 309 0.67 27.30 14.07
C ASP A 309 0.57 27.03 12.55
N LEU A 310 0.54 25.74 12.20
CA LEU A 310 0.42 25.25 10.83
C LEU A 310 -0.87 25.78 10.20
N ILE A 311 -1.89 25.95 11.02
CA ILE A 311 -3.19 26.51 10.65
C ILE A 311 -3.03 27.95 10.18
N GLN A 312 -2.37 28.82 10.94
CA GLN A 312 -2.10 30.20 10.49
C GLN A 312 -1.20 30.24 9.26
N SER A 313 -0.19 29.37 9.20
CA SER A 313 0.75 29.29 8.08
C SER A 313 0.05 28.89 6.78
N ALA A 314 -0.82 27.87 6.83
CA ALA A 314 -1.64 27.45 5.71
C ALA A 314 -2.68 28.52 5.32
N LYS A 315 -3.34 29.16 6.29
CA LYS A 315 -4.30 30.26 6.04
C LYS A 315 -3.66 31.44 5.32
N MET A 316 -2.51 31.92 5.80
CA MET A 316 -1.77 33.01 5.16
C MET A 316 -1.40 32.68 3.72
N TRP A 317 -0.98 31.44 3.48
CA TRP A 317 -0.55 31.01 2.16
C TRP A 317 -1.71 30.82 1.18
N ILE A 318 -2.81 30.17 1.59
CA ILE A 318 -4.02 30.02 0.77
C ILE A 318 -4.58 31.39 0.40
N ARG A 319 -4.67 32.31 1.38
CA ARG A 319 -5.12 33.68 1.15
C ARG A 319 -4.21 34.44 0.16
N GLY A 320 -2.90 34.32 0.33
CA GLY A 320 -1.92 34.94 -0.59
C GLY A 320 -1.99 34.40 -2.01
N ALA A 321 -2.29 33.11 -2.21
CA ALA A 321 -2.46 32.51 -3.53
C ALA A 321 -3.71 33.03 -4.25
N VAL A 322 -4.82 33.16 -3.52
CA VAL A 322 -6.09 33.73 -4.03
C VAL A 322 -5.94 35.21 -4.36
N GLU A 323 -5.32 36.00 -3.48
CA GLU A 323 -5.09 37.44 -3.69
C GLU A 323 -4.11 37.72 -4.85
N GLY A 324 -3.19 36.77 -5.14
CA GLY A 324 -2.22 36.85 -6.23
C GLY A 324 -2.73 36.47 -7.63
N GLY A 325 -4.02 36.11 -7.77
CA GLY A 325 -4.61 35.73 -9.06
C GLY A 325 -4.18 34.35 -9.58
N ALA A 326 -3.52 33.53 -8.75
CA ALA A 326 -3.36 32.12 -9.06
C ALA A 326 -4.73 31.44 -8.93
N SER A 327 -5.09 30.58 -9.87
CA SER A 327 -6.25 29.70 -9.70
C SER A 327 -6.09 28.94 -8.39
N ALA A 328 -7.11 28.98 -7.53
CA ALA A 328 -7.18 28.16 -6.33
C ALA A 328 -6.71 26.74 -6.66
N ILE A 329 -5.82 26.23 -5.81
CA ILE A 329 -4.98 25.04 -6.01
C ILE A 329 -5.66 24.00 -6.90
N SER A 330 -5.13 23.81 -8.11
CA SER A 330 -5.73 22.93 -9.11
C SER A 330 -5.21 21.53 -8.88
N LEU A 331 -6.01 20.66 -8.29
CA LEU A 331 -5.59 19.28 -8.01
C LEU A 331 -5.54 18.40 -9.27
N ASP A 332 -4.42 17.70 -9.41
CA ASP A 332 -4.33 16.43 -10.11
C ASP A 332 -5.16 15.36 -9.34
N ALA A 333 -5.88 14.50 -10.05
CA ALA A 333 -6.68 13.41 -9.46
C ALA A 333 -5.84 12.47 -8.58
N ASN A 334 -4.54 12.34 -8.87
CA ASN A 334 -3.61 11.54 -8.07
C ASN A 334 -3.35 12.15 -6.68
N LEU A 335 -3.34 13.49 -6.57
CA LEU A 335 -3.10 14.17 -5.30
C LEU A 335 -4.30 14.10 -4.35
N LEU A 336 -5.53 14.11 -4.87
CA LEU A 336 -6.74 13.95 -4.04
C LEU A 336 -6.73 12.61 -3.29
N ASP A 337 -6.34 11.54 -3.99
CA ASP A 337 -6.23 10.19 -3.44
C ASP A 337 -5.10 10.11 -2.38
N VAL A 338 -3.97 10.77 -2.63
CA VAL A 338 -2.88 10.91 -1.64
C VAL A 338 -3.35 11.64 -0.38
N LEU A 339 -4.07 12.75 -0.52
CA LEU A 339 -4.57 13.52 0.63
C LEU A 339 -5.63 12.75 1.43
N GLN A 340 -6.51 12.00 0.75
CA GLN A 340 -7.52 11.17 1.43
C GLN A 340 -6.88 10.02 2.22
N ARG A 341 -5.82 9.42 1.67
CA ARG A 341 -4.99 8.46 2.42
C ARG A 341 -4.33 9.11 3.63
N ALA A 342 -3.72 10.28 3.43
CA ALA A 342 -3.06 11.03 4.49
C ALA A 342 -4.03 11.32 5.65
N MET A 343 -5.24 11.86 5.38
CA MET A 343 -6.26 12.04 6.43
C MET A 343 -6.54 10.76 7.22
N THR A 344 -6.63 9.62 6.53
CA THR A 344 -6.92 8.35 7.21
C THR A 344 -5.77 7.94 8.12
N VAL A 345 -4.52 8.20 7.70
CA VAL A 345 -3.32 7.99 8.52
C VAL A 345 -3.36 8.89 9.76
N GLU A 346 -3.53 10.21 9.60
CA GLU A 346 -3.60 11.16 10.71
C GLU A 346 -4.61 10.77 11.78
N GLN A 347 -5.84 10.41 11.37
CA GLN A 347 -6.89 10.00 12.30
C GLN A 347 -6.54 8.72 13.08
N MET A 348 -5.83 7.80 12.43
CA MET A 348 -5.40 6.55 13.06
C MET A 348 -4.21 6.75 13.97
N THR A 349 -3.23 7.58 13.58
CA THR A 349 -2.08 7.95 14.41
C THR A 349 -2.53 8.72 15.64
N GLU A 350 -3.50 9.64 15.50
CA GLU A 350 -4.17 10.28 16.65
C GLU A 350 -4.74 9.22 17.60
N SER A 351 -5.53 8.29 17.07
CA SER A 351 -6.18 7.25 17.87
C SER A 351 -5.16 6.37 18.59
N PHE A 352 -4.08 6.00 17.89
CA PHE A 352 -2.95 5.26 18.45
C PHE A 352 -2.35 6.01 19.64
N TYR A 353 -2.05 7.29 19.47
CA TYR A 353 -1.47 8.09 20.55
C TYR A 353 -2.42 8.26 21.74
N ARG A 354 -3.71 8.52 21.52
CA ARG A 354 -4.69 8.64 22.60
C ARG A 354 -4.84 7.35 23.39
N GLU A 355 -4.85 6.20 22.72
CA GLU A 355 -4.92 4.89 23.37
C GLU A 355 -3.67 4.59 24.20
N HIS A 356 -2.49 4.86 23.65
CA HIS A 356 -1.23 4.63 24.36
C HIS A 356 -1.00 5.62 25.51
N ALA A 357 -1.52 6.84 25.39
CA ALA A 357 -1.57 7.79 26.51
C ALA A 357 -2.43 7.28 27.68
N GLN A 358 -3.57 6.63 27.39
CA GLN A 358 -4.43 6.06 28.43
C GLN A 358 -3.81 4.83 29.11
N SER A 359 -3.00 4.06 28.39
CA SER A 359 -2.41 2.82 28.90
C SER A 359 -1.07 3.02 29.63
N THR A 360 -0.36 4.13 29.38
CA THR A 360 0.92 4.42 30.05
C THR A 360 0.77 4.99 31.47
N LYS A 361 1.66 4.55 32.37
CA LYS A 361 1.75 5.06 33.76
C LYS A 361 2.76 6.19 33.92
N ASP A 362 3.59 6.42 32.92
CA ASP A 362 4.58 7.50 32.91
C ASP A 362 3.90 8.80 32.46
N ASP A 363 3.87 9.80 33.34
CA ASP A 363 3.19 11.07 33.10
C ASP A 363 3.87 11.89 31.98
N ALA A 364 5.18 11.78 31.81
CA ALA A 364 5.92 12.48 30.75
C ALA A 364 5.65 11.84 29.38
N VAL A 365 5.59 10.50 29.33
CA VAL A 365 5.21 9.77 28.11
C VAL A 365 3.74 10.01 27.77
N ARG A 366 2.86 10.08 28.78
CA ARG A 366 1.44 10.40 28.59
C ARG A 366 1.27 11.78 27.98
N ASP A 367 1.93 12.80 28.55
CA ASP A 367 1.88 14.17 28.03
C ASP A 367 2.41 14.24 26.59
N LEU A 368 3.53 13.57 26.29
CA LEU A 368 4.06 13.50 24.93
C LEU A 368 3.06 12.89 23.94
N PHE A 369 2.46 11.74 24.27
CA PHE A 369 1.49 11.10 23.38
C PHE A 369 0.21 11.94 23.22
N LEU A 370 -0.29 12.59 24.28
CA LEU A 370 -1.45 13.48 24.14
C LEU A 370 -1.14 14.64 23.19
N ARG A 371 0.03 15.26 23.33
CA ARG A 371 0.45 16.35 22.44
C ARG A 371 0.62 15.91 20.98
N LEU A 372 1.20 14.73 20.76
CA LEU A 372 1.31 14.15 19.42
C LEU A 372 -0.09 13.85 18.87
N ALA A 373 -0.99 13.26 19.66
CA ALA A 373 -2.38 13.03 19.23
C ALA A 373 -3.07 14.34 18.80
N ASP A 374 -2.86 15.42 19.53
CA ASP A 374 -3.44 16.72 19.18
C ASP A 374 -2.79 17.33 17.92
N ALA A 375 -1.50 17.05 17.67
CA ALA A 375 -0.84 17.42 16.42
C ALA A 375 -1.40 16.64 15.23
N GLU A 376 -1.51 15.30 15.32
CA GLU A 376 -2.15 14.46 14.29
C GLU A 376 -3.60 14.89 14.02
N ARG A 377 -4.34 15.29 15.07
CA ARG A 377 -5.70 15.84 14.92
C ARG A 377 -5.69 17.13 14.11
N ASN A 378 -4.72 18.01 14.34
CA ASN A 378 -4.56 19.25 13.58
C ASN A 378 -4.16 18.99 12.13
N HIS A 379 -3.28 18.03 11.88
CA HIS A 379 -2.94 17.57 10.54
C HIS A 379 -4.19 17.04 9.82
N PHE A 380 -4.96 16.16 10.45
CA PHE A 380 -6.22 15.64 9.91
C PHE A 380 -7.17 16.77 9.48
N LEU A 381 -7.35 17.76 10.36
CA LEU A 381 -8.21 18.91 10.08
C LEU A 381 -7.68 19.74 8.92
N LEU A 382 -6.37 20.00 8.90
CA LEU A 382 -5.72 20.75 7.84
C LEU A 382 -5.85 20.05 6.49
N VAL A 383 -5.50 18.77 6.41
CA VAL A 383 -5.61 17.97 5.19
C VAL A 383 -7.07 17.87 4.72
N GLY A 384 -8.01 17.68 5.65
CA GLY A 384 -9.44 17.69 5.36
C GLY A 384 -9.93 19.02 4.78
N SER A 385 -9.44 20.14 5.31
CA SER A 385 -9.78 21.48 4.82
C SER A 385 -9.16 21.78 3.47
N LEU A 386 -7.96 21.27 3.22
CA LEU A 386 -7.36 21.32 1.89
C LEU A 386 -8.24 20.58 0.90
N ILE A 387 -8.63 19.33 1.21
CA ILE A 387 -9.54 18.55 0.36
C ILE A 387 -10.87 19.28 0.12
N GLU A 388 -11.48 19.86 1.15
CA GLU A 388 -12.73 20.60 1.01
C GLU A 388 -12.56 21.86 0.15
N HIS A 389 -11.51 22.64 0.41
CA HIS A 389 -11.18 23.83 -0.37
C HIS A 389 -10.87 23.50 -1.83
N PHE A 390 -10.20 22.38 -2.12
CA PHE A 390 -9.95 21.91 -3.48
C PHE A 390 -11.22 21.48 -4.22
N ASN A 391 -12.19 20.93 -3.50
CA ASN A 391 -13.49 20.60 -4.08
C ASN A 391 -14.37 21.84 -4.29
N ARG A 392 -14.09 22.94 -3.60
CA ARG A 392 -14.85 24.21 -3.65
C ARG A 392 -13.93 25.44 -3.68
N PRO A 393 -13.17 25.65 -4.76
CA PRO A 393 -12.12 26.69 -4.84
C PRO A 393 -12.60 28.13 -4.61
N ASN A 394 -13.89 28.41 -4.84
CA ASN A 394 -14.48 29.75 -4.71
C ASN A 394 -15.21 30.00 -3.38
N GLU A 395 -15.23 29.01 -2.47
CA GLU A 395 -15.91 29.09 -1.18
C GLU A 395 -14.96 28.60 -0.08
N TRP A 396 -14.44 29.52 0.74
CA TRP A 396 -13.75 29.12 1.97
C TRP A 396 -14.80 28.81 3.05
N VAL A 397 -14.89 27.55 3.46
CA VAL A 397 -15.67 27.13 4.61
C VAL A 397 -14.68 26.73 5.71
N GLU A 398 -14.59 27.55 6.75
CA GLU A 398 -13.81 27.22 7.94
C GLU A 398 -14.56 26.15 8.73
N SER A 399 -13.95 24.98 8.95
CA SER A 399 -14.52 24.02 9.91
C SER A 399 -14.60 24.70 11.28
N ALA A 400 -15.75 24.62 11.93
CA ALA A 400 -15.96 25.20 13.26
C ALA A 400 -14.98 24.65 14.32
N GLU A 401 -14.29 23.54 14.01
CA GLU A 401 -13.28 22.92 14.83
C GLU A 401 -11.91 23.64 14.76
N PHE A 402 -11.66 24.53 13.79
CA PHE A 402 -10.47 25.41 13.75
C PHE A 402 -10.59 26.54 14.77
N GLY A 403 -10.54 26.22 16.06
CA GLY A 403 -10.61 27.26 17.09
C GLY A 403 -10.79 26.81 18.53
N HIS A 404 -10.98 25.50 18.79
CA HIS A 404 -10.94 25.03 20.17
C HIS A 404 -9.48 24.99 20.65
N ARG A 405 -9.04 26.11 21.21
CA ARG A 405 -8.02 26.08 22.25
C ARG A 405 -8.70 25.52 23.50
N ASP A 406 -8.04 24.61 24.22
CA ASP A 406 -8.52 24.04 25.49
C ASP A 406 -8.70 25.07 26.63
N GLU A 407 -8.57 26.36 26.35
CA GLU A 407 -8.76 27.46 27.29
C GLU A 407 -10.21 28.01 27.32
N TYR A 408 -11.17 27.29 26.72
CA TYR A 408 -12.61 27.57 26.88
C TYR A 408 -13.42 26.35 27.28
#